data_AF-A0A3A0BL58-F1
#
_entry.id   AF-A0A3A0BL58-F1
#
_cell.length_a   1.000
_cell.length_b   1.000
_cell.length_c   1.000
_cell.angle_alpha   90.00
_cell.angle_beta   90.00
_cell.angle_gamma   90.00
#
_symmetry.space_group_name_H-M   'P 1'
#
loop_
_entity.id
_entity.type
_entity.pdbx_description
1 polymer ?
#
loop_
_entity_poly.entity_id
_entity_poly.type
_entity_poly.pdbx_seq_one_letter_code
_entity_poly.pdbx_strand_id
1 'polypeptide(L)' 'PRMHVWHHDLILRGGHGKNFAIVFSLWDWLFGTAYLPGDKEQPERLGFEGMEKFPRGLIARLIYPLRLNKTNVQR' A
#
# COMPACT_ATOMS: atom_id res chain seq x y z
N PRO A 1 7.53 -7.51 -6.82
CA PRO A 1 8.86 -7.17 -6.27
C PRO A 1 8.92 -7.39 -4.74
N ARG A 2 9.88 -8.16 -4.24
CA ARG A 2 9.98 -8.58 -2.81
C ARG A 2 10.07 -7.40 -1.83
N MET A 3 10.66 -6.27 -2.24
CA MET A 3 10.72 -5.05 -1.41
C MET A 3 9.41 -4.27 -1.46
N HIS A 4 8.85 -4.04 -2.65
CA HIS A 4 7.63 -3.24 -2.84
C HIS A 4 6.40 -3.80 -2.10
N VAL A 5 6.32 -5.11 -1.88
CA VAL A 5 5.18 -5.69 -1.13
C VAL A 5 5.09 -5.14 0.30
N TRP A 6 6.22 -4.76 0.91
CA TRP A 6 6.27 -4.15 2.24
C TRP A 6 5.69 -2.74 2.29
N HIS A 7 5.61 -2.03 1.15
CA HIS A 7 4.90 -0.76 1.05
C HIS A 7 3.40 -0.90 1.40
N HIS A 8 2.83 -2.08 1.15
CA HIS A 8 1.42 -2.40 1.40
C HIS A 8 1.17 -3.03 2.77
N ASP A 9 2.16 -2.98 3.68
CA ASP A 9 2.00 -3.47 5.05
C ASP A 9 1.01 -2.62 5.84
N LEU A 10 -0.16 -3.19 6.13
CA LEU A 10 -1.18 -2.52 6.92
C LEU A 10 -0.77 -2.35 8.39
N ILE A 11 0.13 -3.21 8.89
CA ILE A 11 0.63 -3.18 10.28
C ILE A 11 1.80 -2.20 10.43
N LEU A 12 2.38 -1.75 9.30
CA LEU A 12 3.44 -0.74 9.25
C LEU A 12 4.70 -1.13 10.03
N ARG A 13 5.16 -2.38 9.94
CA ARG A 13 6.36 -2.87 10.66
C ARG A 13 7.61 -2.06 10.33
N GLY A 14 7.74 -1.59 9.09
CA GLY A 14 8.82 -0.72 8.62
C GLY A 14 8.57 0.77 8.84
N GLY A 15 7.44 1.13 9.43
CA GLY A 15 6.91 2.49 9.46
C GLY A 15 6.28 2.92 8.12
N HIS A 16 5.80 4.16 8.10
CA HIS A 16 5.26 4.77 6.88
C HIS A 16 6.36 5.15 5.89
N GLY A 17 6.00 5.24 4.61
CA GLY A 17 6.86 5.80 3.58
C GLY A 17 8.08 4.95 3.24
N LYS A 18 7.87 3.64 3.03
CA LYS A 18 8.91 2.68 2.67
C LYS A 18 8.65 2.06 1.29
N ASN A 19 9.72 1.61 0.64
CA ASN A 19 9.71 0.76 -0.56
C ASN A 19 8.86 1.29 -1.74
N PHE A 20 9.03 2.56 -2.11
CA PHE A 20 8.28 3.21 -3.19
C PHE A 20 8.64 2.68 -4.56
N ALA A 21 9.85 2.14 -4.75
CA ALA A 21 10.27 1.65 -6.04
C ALA A 21 9.56 0.34 -6.40
N ILE A 22 8.89 0.34 -7.55
CA ILE A 22 8.17 -0.83 -8.05
C ILE A 22 9.15 -1.80 -8.74
N VAL A 23 10.02 -1.31 -9.61
CA VAL A 23 10.89 -2.19 -10.43
C VAL A 23 12.30 -2.29 -9.84
N PHE A 24 13.00 -1.15 -9.71
CA PHE A 24 14.38 -1.11 -9.24
C PHE A 24 14.45 -0.63 -7.79
N SER A 25 14.59 -1.56 -6.86
CA SER A 25 14.72 -1.27 -5.42
C SER A 25 15.94 -0.43 -5.06
N LEU A 26 16.89 -0.22 -5.99
CA LEU A 26 18.05 0.65 -5.80
C LEU A 26 17.64 2.06 -5.33
N TRP A 27 16.54 2.60 -5.87
CA TRP A 27 16.06 3.93 -5.50
C TRP A 27 15.74 4.04 -4.00
N ASP A 28 15.15 3.00 -3.41
CA ASP A 28 14.82 3.02 -1.99
C ASP A 28 16.06 3.02 -1.09
N TRP A 29 17.16 2.41 -1.53
CA TRP A 29 18.43 2.50 -0.82
C TRP A 29 19.08 3.87 -0.96
N LEU A 30 19.07 4.44 -2.17
CA LEU A 30 19.62 5.78 -2.43
C LEU A 30 18.92 6.88 -1.63
N PHE A 31 17.62 6.76 -1.45
CA PHE A 31 16.81 7.76 -0.74
C PHE A 31 16.44 7.37 0.70
N GLY A 32 16.97 6.25 1.22
CA GLY A 32 16.76 5.85 2.62
C GLY A 32 15.36 5.36 2.96
N THR A 33 14.56 4.96 1.97
CA THR A 33 13.20 4.43 2.12
C THR A 33 13.15 2.90 2.06
N ALA A 34 14.30 2.23 1.97
CA ALA A 34 14.38 0.78 1.97
C ALA A 34 13.97 0.18 3.31
N TYR A 35 13.04 -0.79 3.26
CA TYR A 35 12.73 -1.70 4.36
C TYR A 35 12.62 -3.12 3.83
N LEU A 36 13.33 -4.05 4.50
CA LEU A 36 13.29 -5.48 4.18
C LEU A 36 13.61 -6.27 5.46
N PRO A 37 12.60 -6.82 6.14
CA PRO A 37 12.83 -7.63 7.34
C PRO A 37 13.41 -9.00 6.95
N GLY A 38 14.31 -9.53 7.78
CA GLY A 38 15.01 -10.79 7.52
C GLY A 38 14.21 -12.05 7.91
N ASP A 39 13.13 -11.91 8.69
CA ASP A 39 12.35 -13.01 9.27
C ASP A 39 11.10 -13.38 8.45
N LYS A 40 10.73 -12.57 7.45
CA LYS A 40 9.49 -12.73 6.68
C LYS A 40 9.71 -12.35 5.22
N GLU A 41 8.99 -13.01 4.32
CA GLU A 41 9.02 -12.69 2.89
C GLU A 41 8.02 -11.61 2.49
N GLN A 42 6.95 -11.42 3.26
CA GLN A 42 5.87 -10.45 2.99
C GLN A 42 5.16 -10.00 4.29
N PRO A 43 4.41 -8.88 4.26
CA PRO A 43 3.56 -8.45 5.36
C PRO A 43 2.57 -9.52 5.81
N GLU A 44 2.24 -9.51 7.10
CA GLU A 44 1.20 -10.37 7.66
C GLU A 44 -0.19 -9.97 7.17
N ARG A 45 -0.44 -8.66 7.00
CA ARG A 45 -1.67 -8.13 6.44
C ARG A 45 -1.37 -7.11 5.35
N LEU A 46 -1.91 -7.38 4.17
CA LEU A 46 -1.89 -6.47 3.03
C LEU A 46 -3.18 -5.66 2.97
N GLY A 47 -3.07 -4.39 2.60
CA GLY A 47 -4.23 -3.59 2.25
C GLY A 47 -4.15 -2.16 2.72
N PHE A 48 -5.32 -1.57 2.93
CA PHE A 48 -5.50 -0.20 3.39
C PHE A 48 -6.70 -0.12 4.33
N GLU A 49 -6.76 0.95 5.11
CA GLU A 49 -7.86 1.16 6.05
C GLU A 49 -9.22 1.21 5.33
N GLY A 50 -10.20 0.45 5.85
CA GLY A 50 -11.53 0.38 5.24
C GLY A 50 -11.63 -0.52 4.00
N MET A 51 -10.58 -1.30 3.66
CA MET A 51 -10.61 -2.32 2.60
C MET A 51 -11.84 -3.24 2.70
N GLU A 52 -12.30 -3.53 3.91
CA GLU A 52 -13.47 -4.37 4.17
C GLU A 52 -14.74 -3.89 3.44
N LYS A 53 -14.86 -2.56 3.26
CA LYS A 53 -15.96 -1.87 2.59
C LYS A 53 -15.68 -1.61 1.11
N PHE A 54 -14.48 -1.92 0.61
CA PHE A 54 -14.10 -1.69 -0.77
C PHE A 54 -14.81 -2.69 -1.70
N PRO A 55 -15.29 -2.27 -2.89
CA PRO A 55 -16.01 -3.16 -3.78
C PRO A 55 -15.17 -4.38 -4.17
N ARG A 56 -15.78 -5.57 -4.18
CA ARG A 56 -15.09 -6.81 -4.57
C ARG A 56 -15.17 -7.12 -6.07
N GLY A 57 -16.24 -6.68 -6.74
CA GLY A 57 -16.46 -6.93 -8.17
C GLY A 57 -15.64 -6.01 -9.07
N LEU A 58 -15.13 -6.54 -10.19
CA LEU A 58 -14.30 -5.81 -11.16
C LEU A 58 -14.98 -4.51 -11.63
N ILE A 59 -16.21 -4.61 -12.13
CA ILE A 59 -16.98 -3.44 -12.63
C ILE A 59 -17.16 -2.40 -11.53
N ALA A 60 -17.50 -2.83 -10.31
CA ALA A 60 -17.69 -1.94 -9.19
C ALA A 60 -16.38 -1.23 -8.79
N ARG A 61 -15.22 -1.90 -8.87
CA ARG A 61 -13.89 -1.29 -8.64
C ARG A 61 -13.51 -0.29 -9.72
N LEU A 62 -13.79 -0.59 -10.99
CA LEU A 62 -13.51 0.30 -12.12
C LEU A 62 -14.33 1.60 -12.04
N ILE A 63 -15.58 1.51 -11.59
CA ILE A 63 -16.47 2.67 -11.48
C ILE A 63 -16.32 3.38 -10.11
N TYR A 64 -15.78 2.72 -9.09
CA TYR A 64 -15.57 3.29 -7.75
C TYR A 64 -14.95 4.70 -7.75
N PRO A 65 -13.85 5.00 -8.47
CA PRO A 65 -13.26 6.34 -8.48
C PRO A 65 -14.15 7.40 -9.17
N LEU A 66 -15.08 6.98 -10.05
CA LEU A 66 -16.03 7.86 -10.72
C LEU A 66 -17.27 8.14 -9.88
N ARG A 67 -17.53 7.32 -8.84
CA ARG A 67 -18.56 7.62 -7.85
C ARG A 67 -18.06 8.77 -6.99
N LEU A 68 -18.36 9.99 -7.44
CA LEU A 68 -18.24 11.20 -6.63
C LEU A 68 -19.16 11.07 -5.40
N ASN A 69 -18.67 10.42 -4.36
CA ASN A 69 -19.22 10.67 -3.04
C ASN A 69 -18.90 12.11 -2.73
N LYS A 70 -19.92 12.93 -2.45
CA LYS A 70 -19.73 14.25 -1.86
C LYS A 70 -19.00 14.04 -0.53
N THR A 71 -17.68 14.16 -0.53
CA THR A 71 -16.92 14.20 0.72
C THR A 71 -17.27 15.52 1.37
N ASN A 72 -18.08 15.46 2.44
CA ASN A 72 -17.96 16.43 3.52
C ASN A 72 -16.53 16.31 4.02
N VAL A 73 -15.67 17.18 3.52
CA VAL A 73 -14.35 17.45 4.10
C VAL A 73 -14.63 18.07 5.48
N GLN A 74 -14.76 17.23 6.50
CA GLN A 74 -14.53 17.72 7.86
C GLN A 74 -13.01 17.89 8.00
N ARG A 75 -12.63 19.15 8.13
CA ARG A 75 -11.30 19.64 8.51
C ARG A 75 -10.90 19.12 9.89
#